data_AF-A0A160TJH9-F1
#
_entry.id   AF-A0A160TJH9-F1
#
_cell.length_a   1.000
_cell.length_b   1.000
_cell.length_c   1.000
_cell.angle_alpha   90.00
_cell.angle_beta   90.00
_cell.angle_gamma   90.00
#
_symmetry.space_group_name_H-M   'P 1'
#
loop_
_entity.id
_entity.type
_entity.pdbx_description
1 polymer ?
#
loop_
_entity_poly.entity_id
_entity_poly.type
_entity_poly.pdbx_seq_one_letter_code
_entity_poly.pdbx_strand_id
1 'polypeptide(L)'
;MTDTPPDRLSSNPRSPHFDEAKLSRGIGIRFKGAERRDVEEYSISEGWIRVALGKKVDRHGQPLTLKLSGPVEAWFENPAPGAGDAADEDGAEA
;
A
#
# COMPACT_ATOMS: atom_id res chain seq x y z
N MET A 1 12.12 -2.07 -14.45
CA MET A 1 10.65 -1.90 -14.44
C MET A 1 10.12 -3.10 -13.67
N THR A 2 10.05 -2.97 -12.34
CA THR A 2 9.48 -4.01 -11.48
C THR A 2 8.13 -3.48 -11.05
N ASP A 3 7.06 -4.08 -11.56
CA ASP A 3 5.67 -3.85 -11.15
C ASP A 3 5.35 -4.54 -9.81
N THR A 4 6.38 -4.82 -9.01
CA THR A 4 6.26 -5.36 -7.65
C THR A 4 6.55 -4.26 -6.65
N PRO A 5 5.64 -3.97 -5.71
CA PRO A 5 5.91 -3.02 -4.65
C PRO A 5 7.08 -3.50 -3.78
N PRO A 6 7.87 -2.58 -3.20
CA PRO A 6 9.00 -2.93 -2.37
C PRO A 6 8.53 -3.60 -1.07
N ASP A 7 9.41 -4.41 -0.46
CA ASP A 7 9.14 -5.09 0.82
C ASP A 7 8.73 -4.14 1.95
N ARG A 8 9.25 -2.92 1.93
CA ARG A 8 8.93 -1.87 2.91
C ARG A 8 8.77 -0.53 2.22
N LEU A 9 7.71 0.18 2.58
CA LEU A 9 7.43 1.53 2.11
C LEU A 9 6.69 2.33 3.16
N SER A 10 6.96 3.62 3.20
CA SER A 10 6.23 4.59 4.03
C SER A 10 5.71 5.76 3.19
N SER A 11 4.52 6.23 3.53
CA SER A 11 3.93 7.50 3.04
C SER A 11 4.61 8.73 3.66
N ASN A 12 5.36 8.57 4.75
CA ASN A 12 5.91 9.68 5.52
C ASN A 12 7.24 10.14 4.93
N PRO A 13 7.37 11.40 4.44
CA PRO A 13 8.59 11.91 3.81
C PRO A 13 9.81 11.97 4.73
N ARG A 14 9.61 11.84 6.05
CA ARG A 14 10.72 11.78 7.02
C ARG A 14 11.27 10.37 7.24
N SER A 15 10.62 9.35 6.68
CA SER A 15 11.06 7.96 6.80
C SER A 15 12.14 7.66 5.74
N PRO A 16 13.18 6.86 6.07
CA PRO A 16 14.14 6.39 5.08
C PRO A 16 13.53 5.49 4.01
N HIS A 17 12.29 5.03 4.22
CA HIS A 17 11.55 4.18 3.27
C HIS A 17 10.48 4.97 2.50
N PHE A 18 10.59 6.29 2.43
CA PHE A 18 9.73 7.12 1.59
C PHE A 18 10.18 7.09 0.13
N ASP A 19 9.24 6.83 -0.79
CA ASP A 19 9.50 6.85 -2.23
C ASP A 19 8.27 7.39 -2.97
N GLU A 20 8.35 8.64 -3.39
CA GLU A 20 7.27 9.36 -4.07
C GLU A 20 6.89 8.71 -5.41
N ALA A 21 7.88 8.18 -6.15
CA ALA A 21 7.63 7.58 -7.47
C ALA A 21 6.78 6.31 -7.37
N LYS A 22 6.92 5.57 -6.26
CA LYS A 22 6.11 4.38 -5.98
C LYS A 22 4.74 4.75 -5.43
N LEU A 23 4.68 5.71 -4.50
CA LEU A 23 3.41 6.20 -3.94
C LEU A 23 2.50 6.80 -5.01
N SER A 24 3.08 7.47 -6.02
CA SER A 24 2.33 8.06 -7.14
C SER A 24 1.60 7.02 -8.00
N ARG A 25 2.03 5.76 -7.99
CA ARG A 25 1.34 4.66 -8.70
C ARG A 25 0.11 4.16 -7.95
N GLY A 26 -0.09 4.59 -6.71
CA GLY A 26 -1.08 4.02 -5.80
C GLY A 26 -0.65 2.64 -5.31
N ILE A 27 -0.76 2.40 -4.00
CA ILE A 27 -0.40 1.13 -3.38
C ILE A 27 -1.56 0.65 -2.52
N GLY A 28 -2.06 -0.53 -2.87
CA GLY A 28 -3.06 -1.24 -2.10
C GLY A 28 -2.38 -2.19 -1.11
N ILE A 29 -2.91 -2.26 0.11
CA ILE A 29 -2.43 -3.15 1.16
C ILE A 29 -3.58 -4.04 1.63
N ARG A 30 -3.32 -5.35 1.74
CA ARG A 30 -4.21 -6.32 2.37
C ARG A 30 -3.54 -6.87 3.61
N PHE A 31 -4.22 -6.74 4.73
CA PHE A 31 -3.72 -7.17 6.03
C PHE A 31 -4.74 -8.10 6.69
N LYS A 32 -4.32 -9.32 7.04
CA LYS A 32 -5.20 -10.35 7.60
C LYS A 32 -6.47 -10.58 6.74
N GLY A 33 -6.33 -10.54 5.42
CA GLY A 33 -7.43 -10.71 4.47
C GLY A 33 -8.32 -9.49 4.27
N ALA A 34 -8.10 -8.39 5.01
CA ALA A 34 -8.84 -7.13 4.84
C ALA A 34 -8.02 -6.11 4.05
N GLU A 35 -8.61 -5.52 3.02
CA GLU A 35 -8.02 -4.38 2.32
C GLU A 35 -8.00 -3.15 3.22
N ARG A 36 -6.87 -2.47 3.26
CA ARG A 36 -6.59 -1.30 4.09
C ARG A 36 -6.01 -0.18 3.24
N ARG A 37 -6.59 1.01 3.37
CA ARG A 37 -6.18 2.25 2.70
C ARG A 37 -5.67 3.31 3.68
N ASP A 38 -5.80 3.03 4.97
CA ASP A 38 -5.35 3.82 6.11
C ASP A 38 -3.91 3.47 6.54
N VAL A 39 -3.15 2.78 5.68
CA VAL A 39 -1.78 2.33 5.95
C VAL A 39 -0.79 3.45 5.65
N GLU A 40 -0.01 3.82 6.66
CA GLU A 40 1.06 4.82 6.56
C GLU A 40 2.43 4.17 6.29
N GLU A 41 2.62 2.92 6.73
CA GLU A 41 3.85 2.17 6.48
C GLU A 41 3.57 0.68 6.55
N TYR A 42 4.28 -0.12 5.76
CA TYR A 42 4.20 -1.58 5.85
C TYR A 42 5.58 -2.22 5.70
N SER A 43 5.72 -3.44 6.22
CA SER A 43 6.88 -4.31 6.03
C SER A 43 6.36 -5.73 5.79
N ILE A 44 6.54 -6.24 4.57
CA ILE A 44 6.10 -7.58 4.14
C ILE A 44 6.97 -8.64 4.81
N SER A 45 8.30 -8.46 4.76
CA SER A 45 9.28 -9.40 5.30
C SER A 45 9.17 -9.57 6.82
N GLU A 46 8.91 -8.48 7.54
CA GLU A 46 8.67 -8.53 8.99
C GLU A 46 7.20 -8.78 9.36
N GLY A 47 6.27 -8.74 8.39
CA GLY A 47 4.84 -9.02 8.59
C GLY A 47 4.13 -8.01 9.49
N TRP A 48 4.23 -6.71 9.20
CA TRP A 48 3.50 -5.69 9.94
C TRP A 48 3.08 -4.49 9.10
N ILE A 49 2.04 -3.80 9.56
CA ILE A 49 1.59 -2.51 9.03
C ILE A 49 1.50 -1.46 10.15
N ARG A 50 1.67 -0.19 9.79
CA ARG A 50 1.31 0.98 10.60
C ARG A 50 0.10 1.63 9.98
N VAL A 51 -0.97 1.72 10.74
CA VAL A 51 -2.22 2.36 10.31
C VAL A 51 -2.43 3.65 11.06
N ALA A 52 -2.93 4.68 10.39
CA ALA A 52 -3.37 5.91 11.03
C ALA A 52 -4.61 5.66 11.90
N LEU A 53 -4.58 6.14 13.15
CA LEU A 53 -5.71 6.06 14.07
C LEU A 53 -6.72 7.17 13.76
N GLY A 54 -7.45 7.00 12.67
CA GLY A 54 -8.44 7.96 12.19
C GLY A 54 -7.82 9.34 11.95
N LYS A 55 -8.50 10.40 12.41
CA LYS A 55 -8.06 11.81 12.23
C LYS A 55 -7.15 12.32 13.35
N LYS A 56 -6.63 11.45 14.20
CA LYS A 56 -5.78 11.88 15.33
C LYS A 56 -4.36 12.14 14.83
N VAL A 57 -3.82 13.29 15.25
CA VAL A 57 -2.44 13.68 14.96
C VAL A 57 -1.65 13.83 16.26
N ASP A 58 -0.34 13.67 16.18
CA ASP A 58 0.61 13.94 17.24
C ASP A 58 0.86 15.45 17.39
N ARG A 59 1.72 15.83 18.34
CA ARG A 59 2.10 17.23 18.57
C ARG A 59 2.83 17.90 17.41
N HIS A 60 3.35 17.13 16.46
CA HIS A 60 4.07 17.61 15.28
C HIS A 60 3.18 17.59 14.02
N GLY A 61 1.88 17.30 14.17
CA GLY A 61 0.92 17.23 13.07
C GLY A 61 1.00 15.94 12.25
N GLN A 62 1.73 14.92 12.71
CA GLN A 62 1.81 13.61 12.05
C GLN A 62 0.65 12.73 12.49
N PRO A 63 0.06 11.91 11.61
CA PRO A 63 -0.98 10.96 12.01
C PRO A 63 -0.48 10.04 13.13
N LEU A 64 -1.32 9.86 14.15
CA LEU A 64 -1.02 8.93 15.23
C LEU A 64 -1.20 7.51 14.71
N THR A 65 -0.12 6.75 14.58
CA THR A 65 -0.17 5.42 13.98
C THR A 65 -0.15 4.28 15.00
N LEU A 66 -0.82 3.17 14.70
CA LEU A 66 -0.73 1.89 15.42
C LEU A 66 -0.02 0.84 14.58
N LYS A 67 0.94 0.14 15.18
CA LYS A 67 1.59 -1.02 14.56
C LYS A 67 0.73 -2.27 14.77
N LEU A 68 0.35 -2.92 13.68
CA LEU A 68 -0.37 -4.20 13.67
C LEU A 68 0.51 -5.25 13.01
N SER A 69 0.72 -6.38 13.68
CA SER A 69 1.48 -7.52 13.15
C SER A 69 0.55 -8.61 12.59
N GLY A 70 0.95 -9.21 11.47
CA GLY A 70 0.18 -10.21 10.74
C GLY A 70 0.59 -10.34 9.27
N PRO A 71 -0.07 -11.23 8.51
CA PRO A 71 0.18 -11.38 7.08
C PRO A 71 -0.14 -10.07 6.34
N VAL A 72 0.81 -9.62 5.53
CA VAL A 72 0.78 -8.40 4.72
C VAL A 72 0.96 -8.77 3.25
N GLU A 73 0.08 -8.28 2.40
CA GLU A 73 0.20 -8.35 0.95
C GLU A 73 0.10 -6.92 0.39
N ALA A 74 1.00 -6.57 -0.53
CA ALA A 74 1.02 -5.27 -1.20
C ALA A 74 0.97 -5.43 -2.71
N TRP A 75 0.23 -4.55 -3.40
CA TRP A 75 0.19 -4.46 -4.86
C TRP A 75 0.12 -3.00 -5.32
N PHE A 76 0.48 -2.73 -6.57
CA PHE A 76 0.24 -1.42 -7.18
C PHE A 76 -1.21 -1.32 -7.67
N GLU A 77 -1.89 -0.22 -7.33
CA GLU A 77 -3.26 0.02 -7.82
C GLU A 77 -3.28 0.40 -9.30
N ASN A 78 -2.28 1.15 -9.76
CA ASN A 78 -2.08 1.46 -11.17
C ASN A 78 -0.80 0.76 -11.69
N PRO A 79 -0.91 -0.48 -12.22
CA PRO A 79 0.21 -1.10 -12.92
C PRO A 79 0.55 -0.29 -14.17
N ALA A 80 1.81 -0.29 -14.61
CA ALA A 80 2.25 0.52 -15.75
C ALA A 80 1.30 0.36 -16.97
N PRO A 81 1.02 1.43 -17.74
CA PRO A 81 0.17 1.36 -18.93
C PRO A 81 0.82 0.40 -19.93
N GLY A 82 0.28 -0.82 -19.98
CA GLY A 82 0.88 -1.97 -20.67
C GLY A 82 0.62 -3.30 -19.98
N ALA A 83 0.16 -3.32 -18.72
CA ALA A 83 -0.18 -4.54 -17.99
C ALA A 83 -1.67 -4.68 -17.62
N GLY A 84 -2.53 -3.73 -18.02
CA GLY A 84 -3.93 -3.62 -17.58
C GLY A 84 -5.02 -3.86 -18.63
N ASP A 85 -4.69 -4.31 -19.84
CA ASP A 85 -5.66 -4.51 -20.94
C ASP A 85 -5.73 -5.99 -21.37
N ALA A 86 -5.85 -6.92 -20.42
CA ALA A 86 -5.93 -8.35 -20.72
C ALA A 86 -6.97 -9.13 -19.90
N ALA A 87 -7.93 -8.43 -19.27
CA ALA A 87 -8.98 -9.09 -18.50
C ALA A 87 -10.33 -8.37 -18.62
N ASP A 88 -10.82 -8.21 -19.85
CA ASP A 88 -12.27 -8.15 -20.12
C ASP A 88 -12.54 -8.59 -21.57
N GLU A 89 -12.14 -9.82 -21.91
CA GLU A 89 -12.68 -10.55 -23.07
C GLU A 89 -13.04 -11.97 -22.61
N ASP A 90 -14.14 -12.12 -21.87
CA ASP A 90 -14.95 -13.35 -21.94
C ASP A 90 -16.35 -13.07 -21.41
N GLY A 91 -17.36 -13.11 -22.28
CA GLY A 91 -18.76 -13.15 -21.85
C GLY A 91 -19.78 -12.34 -22.66
N ALA A 92 -19.69 -12.31 -23.99
CA ALA A 92 -20.83 -11.97 -24.84
C ALA A 92 -21.17 -13.14 -25.77
N GLU A 93 -21.87 -14.13 -25.24
CA GLU A 93 -22.64 -15.09 -26.03
C GLU A 93 -24.06 -15.18 -25.47
N ALA A 94 -25.02 -14.56 -26.18
CA ALA A 94 -26.41 -15.01 -26.40
C ALA A 94 -27.16 -13.99 -27.27
#